data_AF-A0A7X2T344-F1
#
_entry.id   AF-A0A7X2T344-F1
#
_cell.length_a   1.000
_cell.length_b   1.000
_cell.length_c   1.000
_cell.angle_alpha   90.00
_cell.angle_beta   90.00
_cell.angle_gamma   90.00
#
_symmetry.space_group_name_H-M   'P 1'
#
loop_
_entity.id
_entity.type
_entity.pdbx_description
1 polymer ?
#
loop_
_entity_poly.entity_id
_entity_poly.type
_entity_poly.pdbx_seq_one_letter_code
_entity_poly.pdbx_strand_id
1 'polypeptide(L)'
;MSLICFFLMLQCVVFVCLYTMESTNLILCNKQSIMDLSCISQARGMIEYNTWIRNCSKDQSQLILEKQMEIQGKNVYFKDCETYILCQYEQIQMRIYYDDHFVSGLEITKNVD
;
A
#
# COMPACT_ATOMS: atom_id res chain seq x y z
N MET A 1 49.86 10.47 -16.41
CA MET A 1 49.50 10.31 -14.99
C MET A 1 48.28 11.14 -14.59
N SER A 2 48.21 12.46 -14.86
CA SER A 2 47.03 13.27 -14.46
C SER A 2 45.72 12.84 -15.15
N LEU A 3 45.77 12.40 -16.41
CA LEU A 3 44.58 11.95 -17.15
C LEU A 3 43.95 10.69 -16.54
N ILE A 4 44.78 9.76 -16.04
CA ILE A 4 44.35 8.51 -15.41
C ILE A 4 43.69 8.82 -14.06
N CYS A 5 44.28 9.72 -13.27
CA CYS A 5 43.65 10.22 -12.05
C CYS A 5 42.30 10.87 -12.33
N PHE A 6 42.16 11.64 -13.41
CA PHE A 6 40.88 12.24 -13.80
C PHE A 6 39.83 11.19 -14.15
N PHE A 7 40.18 10.17 -14.94
CA PHE A 7 39.26 9.07 -15.28
C PHE A 7 38.84 8.25 -14.05
N LEU A 8 39.76 7.99 -13.12
CA LEU A 8 39.43 7.29 -11.87
C LEU A 8 38.48 8.11 -11.00
N MET A 9 38.70 9.42 -10.88
CA MET A 9 37.78 10.30 -10.14
C MET A 9 36.40 10.36 -10.81
N LEU A 10 36.33 10.42 -12.13
CA LEU A 10 35.07 10.38 -12.87
C LEU A 10 34.32 9.07 -12.61
N GLN A 11 35.01 7.92 -12.63
CA GLN A 11 34.42 6.62 -12.32
C GLN A 11 33.89 6.58 -10.88
N CYS A 12 34.66 7.05 -9.90
CA CYS A 12 34.22 7.14 -8.51
C CYS A 12 32.94 7.96 -8.35
N VAL A 13 32.83 9.12 -9.02
CA VAL A 13 31.62 9.95 -8.97
C VAL A 13 30.42 9.21 -9.55
N VAL A 14 30.58 8.54 -10.70
CA VAL A 14 29.50 7.76 -11.32
C VAL A 14 29.04 6.63 -10.39
N PHE A 15 29.96 5.91 -9.74
CA PHE A 15 29.63 4.87 -8.78
C PHE A 15 28.86 5.41 -7.57
N VAL A 16 29.27 6.54 -7.01
CA VAL A 16 28.55 7.17 -5.90
C VAL A 16 27.16 7.60 -6.34
N CYS A 17 27.02 8.21 -7.52
CA CYS A 17 25.71 8.60 -8.06
C CYS A 17 24.78 7.40 -8.22
N LEU A 18 25.25 6.31 -8.84
CA LEU A 18 24.45 5.08 -8.99
C LEU A 18 24.02 4.51 -7.64
N TYR A 19 24.94 4.42 -6.68
CA TYR A 19 24.63 3.95 -5.34
C TYR A 19 23.58 4.83 -4.63
N THR A 20 23.69 6.16 -4.77
CA THR A 20 22.71 7.07 -4.20
C THR A 20 21.34 6.96 -4.87
N MET A 21 21.28 6.72 -6.19
CA MET A 21 20.01 6.51 -6.91
C MET A 21 19.32 5.20 -6.49
N GLU A 22 20.08 4.12 -6.34
CA GLU A 22 19.52 2.84 -5.91
C GLU A 22 18.99 2.90 -4.48
N SER A 23 19.75 3.51 -3.57
CA SER A 23 19.34 3.64 -2.17
C SER A 23 18.10 4.53 -2.00
N THR A 24 17.97 5.63 -2.75
CA THR A 24 16.75 6.45 -2.70
C THR A 24 15.55 5.70 -3.27
N ASN A 25 15.71 4.96 -4.36
CA ASN A 25 14.65 4.13 -4.93
C ASN A 25 14.18 3.05 -3.95
N LEU A 26 15.11 2.39 -3.25
CA LEU A 26 14.78 1.40 -2.21
C LEU A 26 13.98 2.03 -1.07
N ILE A 27 14.35 3.24 -0.63
CA ILE A 27 13.60 3.96 0.41
C ILE A 27 12.17 4.28 -0.07
N LEU A 28 12.01 4.69 -1.33
CA LEU A 28 10.70 4.97 -1.91
C LEU A 28 9.84 3.71 -2.01
N CYS A 29 10.39 2.60 -2.51
CA CYS A 29 9.71 1.30 -2.53
C CYS A 29 9.32 0.83 -1.12
N ASN A 30 10.20 1.03 -0.13
CA ASN A 30 9.90 0.64 1.25
C ASN A 30 8.74 1.48 1.82
N LYS A 31 8.76 2.80 1.63
CA LYS A 31 7.62 3.66 2.04
C LYS A 31 6.31 3.21 1.40
N GLN A 32 6.35 2.86 0.12
CA GLN A 32 5.20 2.32 -0.60
C GLN A 32 4.73 0.99 0.01
N SER A 33 5.63 0.05 0.27
CA SER A 33 5.31 -1.23 0.91
C SER A 33 4.69 -1.07 2.31
N ILE A 34 5.21 -0.14 3.13
CA ILE A 34 4.66 0.12 4.47
C ILE A 34 3.24 0.68 4.34
N MET A 35 3.00 1.56 3.36
CA MET A 35 1.66 2.09 3.09
C MET A 35 0.69 0.96 2.67
N ASP A 36 1.07 0.12 1.71
CA ASP A 36 0.25 -1.00 1.24
C ASP A 36 -0.07 -2.00 2.36
N LEU A 37 0.93 -2.35 3.19
CA LEU A 37 0.73 -3.21 4.37
C LEU A 37 -0.20 -2.57 5.40
N SER A 38 -0.10 -1.25 5.61
CA SER A 38 -0.97 -0.52 6.53
C SER A 38 -2.43 -0.56 6.04
N CYS A 39 -2.66 -0.40 4.73
CA CYS A 39 -3.98 -0.54 4.12
C CYS A 39 -4.56 -1.93 4.31
N ILE A 40 -3.76 -2.98 4.02
CA ILE A 40 -4.20 -4.37 4.15
C ILE A 40 -4.54 -4.70 5.60
N SER A 41 -3.73 -4.23 6.56
CA SER A 41 -4.00 -4.43 7.98
C SER A 41 -5.33 -3.80 8.41
N GLN A 42 -5.63 -2.58 7.94
CA GLN A 42 -6.90 -1.91 8.23
C GLN A 42 -8.09 -2.60 7.58
N ALA A 43 -7.95 -3.03 6.32
CA ALA A 43 -8.97 -3.79 5.61
C ALA A 43 -9.25 -5.11 6.32
N ARG A 44 -8.22 -5.83 6.79
CA ARG A 44 -8.38 -7.06 7.57
C ARG A 44 -9.21 -6.82 8.84
N GLY A 45 -8.92 -5.76 9.60
CA GLY A 45 -9.72 -5.43 10.79
C GLY A 45 -11.19 -5.13 10.46
N MET A 46 -11.45 -4.52 9.30
CA MET A 46 -12.80 -4.26 8.80
C MET A 46 -13.53 -5.56 8.40
N ILE A 47 -12.84 -6.50 7.74
CA ILE A 47 -13.37 -7.83 7.42
C ILE A 47 -13.74 -8.58 8.70
N GLU A 48 -12.81 -8.67 9.65
CA GLU A 48 -13.03 -9.40 10.91
C GLU A 48 -14.22 -8.81 11.69
N TYR A 49 -14.35 -7.49 11.74
CA TYR A 49 -15.47 -6.81 12.39
C TYR A 49 -16.81 -7.07 11.68
N ASN A 50 -16.85 -6.94 10.36
CA ASN A 50 -18.08 -7.11 9.58
C ASN A 50 -18.53 -8.59 9.56
N THR A 51 -17.60 -9.53 9.42
CA THR A 51 -17.88 -10.97 9.56
C THR A 51 -18.43 -11.29 10.95
N TRP A 52 -17.84 -10.72 12.00
CA TRP A 52 -18.33 -10.93 13.36
C TRP A 52 -19.77 -10.44 13.54
N ILE A 53 -20.11 -9.25 13.03
CA ILE A 53 -21.49 -8.73 13.07
C ILE A 53 -22.46 -9.65 12.31
N ARG A 54 -22.08 -10.08 11.10
CA ARG A 54 -22.89 -10.97 10.25
C ARG A 54 -23.17 -12.31 10.95
N ASN A 55 -22.15 -12.91 11.58
CA ASN A 55 -22.27 -14.21 12.24
C ASN A 55 -23.01 -14.13 13.58
N CYS A 56 -22.85 -13.04 14.33
CA CYS A 56 -23.47 -12.88 15.64
C CYS A 56 -24.90 -12.32 15.61
N SER A 57 -25.57 -12.28 14.45
CA SER A 57 -26.95 -11.81 14.28
C SER A 57 -27.20 -10.42 14.86
N LYS A 58 -26.20 -9.53 14.77
CA LYS A 58 -26.36 -8.12 15.14
C LYS A 58 -26.97 -7.35 13.98
N ASP A 59 -27.71 -6.30 14.33
CA ASP A 59 -28.36 -5.40 13.38
C ASP A 59 -27.37 -4.96 12.29
N GLN A 60 -27.76 -5.13 11.02
CA GLN A 60 -26.90 -4.83 9.86
C GLN A 60 -26.52 -3.34 9.80
N SER A 61 -27.23 -2.49 10.54
CA SER A 61 -26.92 -1.08 10.74
C SER A 61 -25.55 -0.80 11.38
N GLN A 62 -24.93 -1.80 12.04
CA GLN A 62 -23.62 -1.67 12.67
C GLN A 62 -22.45 -2.00 11.73
N LEU A 63 -22.71 -2.44 10.50
CA LEU A 63 -21.66 -2.77 9.53
C LEU A 63 -20.88 -1.52 9.13
N ILE A 64 -19.56 -1.62 9.14
CA ILE A 64 -18.70 -0.56 8.62
C ILE A 64 -18.61 -0.79 7.12
N LEU A 65 -19.47 -0.11 6.35
CA LEU A 65 -19.49 -0.21 4.89
C LEU A 65 -18.49 0.74 4.24
N GLU A 66 -18.31 1.92 4.82
CA GLU A 66 -17.39 2.93 4.32
C GLU A 66 -16.61 3.52 5.50
N LYS A 67 -15.30 3.70 5.31
CA LYS A 67 -14.41 4.26 6.31
C LYS A 67 -13.37 5.11 5.61
N GLN A 68 -13.22 6.35 6.04
CA GLN A 68 -12.14 7.22 5.59
C GLN A 68 -11.19 7.47 6.75
N MET A 69 -9.88 7.37 6.50
CA MET A 69 -8.87 7.65 7.51
C MET A 69 -7.58 8.17 6.88
N GLU A 70 -6.80 8.87 7.70
CA GLU A 70 -5.46 9.32 7.31
C GLU A 70 -4.43 8.27 7.73
N ILE A 71 -3.65 7.77 6.76
CA ILE A 71 -2.54 6.84 7.01
C ILE A 71 -1.29 7.44 6.39
N GLN A 72 -0.25 7.63 7.20
CA GLN A 72 1.02 8.24 6.77
C GLN A 72 0.86 9.59 6.04
N GLY A 73 -0.09 10.42 6.46
CA GLY A 73 -0.34 11.73 5.84
C GLY A 73 -1.20 11.68 4.56
N LYS A 74 -1.70 10.50 4.17
CA LYS A 74 -2.55 10.31 2.99
C LYS A 74 -3.97 9.98 3.40
N ASN A 75 -4.94 10.59 2.72
CA ASN A 75 -6.35 10.23 2.86
C ASN A 75 -6.62 8.92 2.13
N VAL A 76 -6.98 7.91 2.90
CA VAL A 76 -7.33 6.58 2.41
C VAL A 76 -8.83 6.35 2.61
N TYR A 77 -9.50 5.96 1.54
CA TYR A 77 -10.91 5.60 1.55
C TYR A 77 -11.06 4.08 1.43
N PHE A 78 -11.81 3.51 2.35
CA PHE A 78 -12.15 2.10 2.39
C PHE A 78 -13.65 1.92 2.16
N LYS A 79 -14.01 0.96 1.34
CA LYS A 79 -15.39 0.55 1.09
C LYS A 79 -15.49 -0.96 1.03
N ASP A 80 -16.39 -1.54 1.83
CA ASP A 80 -16.72 -2.95 1.78
C ASP A 80 -17.79 -3.19 0.70
N CYS A 81 -17.45 -4.04 -0.28
CA CYS A 81 -18.30 -4.48 -1.38
C CYS A 81 -18.74 -5.95 -1.22
N GLU A 82 -18.79 -6.45 0.01
CA GLU A 82 -19.17 -7.79 0.47
C GLU A 82 -18.22 -8.93 0.09
N THR A 83 -17.66 -8.89 -1.12
CA THR A 83 -16.72 -9.89 -1.68
C THR A 83 -15.29 -9.37 -1.73
N TYR A 84 -15.12 -8.05 -1.65
CA TYR A 84 -13.82 -7.40 -1.58
C TYR A 84 -13.93 -6.06 -0.85
N ILE A 85 -12.82 -5.64 -0.25
CA ILE A 85 -12.66 -4.26 0.24
C ILE A 85 -11.94 -3.46 -0.82
N LEU A 86 -12.59 -2.39 -1.26
CA LEU A 86 -12.00 -1.35 -2.08
C LEU A 86 -11.23 -0.40 -1.16
N CYS A 87 -9.93 -0.27 -1.39
CA CYS A 87 -9.08 0.73 -0.78
C CYS A 87 -8.59 1.69 -1.87
N GLN A 88 -8.83 2.98 -1.71
CA GLN A 88 -8.40 3.99 -2.66
C GLN A 88 -7.61 5.08 -1.94
N TYR A 89 -6.42 5.38 -2.46
CA TYR A 89 -5.61 6.49 -1.99
C TYR A 89 -4.81 7.06 -3.17
N GLU A 90 -4.80 8.39 -3.30
CA GLU A 90 -4.19 9.09 -4.44
C GLU A 90 -4.61 8.48 -5.79
N GLN A 91 -3.65 7.99 -6.58
CA GLN A 91 -3.83 7.36 -7.89
C GLN A 91 -3.82 5.82 -7.83
N ILE A 92 -3.87 5.24 -6.63
CA ILE A 92 -3.80 3.80 -6.41
C ILE A 92 -5.16 3.30 -5.91
N GLN A 93 -5.66 2.28 -6.60
CA GLN A 93 -6.85 1.55 -6.24
C GLN A 93 -6.47 0.10 -5.95
N MET A 94 -6.71 -0.34 -4.72
CA MET A 94 -6.42 -1.68 -4.25
C MET A 94 -7.73 -2.40 -3.95
N ARG A 95 -7.93 -3.59 -4.53
CA ARG A 95 -9.05 -4.48 -4.20
C ARG A 95 -8.51 -5.65 -3.42
N ILE A 96 -9.00 -5.81 -2.20
CA ILE A 96 -8.62 -6.87 -1.29
C ILE A 96 -9.77 -7.86 -1.24
N TYR A 97 -9.63 -8.97 -1.95
CA TYR A 97 -10.61 -10.04 -1.98
C TYR A 97 -10.47 -10.89 -0.72
N TYR A 98 -11.60 -11.27 -0.12
CA TYR A 98 -11.60 -12.05 1.10
C TYR A 98 -12.68 -13.12 1.07
N ASP A 99 -12.45 -14.22 1.78
CA ASP A 99 -13.39 -15.33 1.96
C ASP A 99 -13.50 -15.64 3.46
N ASP A 100 -14.72 -15.58 3.99
CA ASP A 100 -15.19 -15.66 5.39
C ASP A 100 -14.30 -15.05 6.49
N HIS A 101 -13.00 -15.37 6.56
CA HIS A 101 -12.03 -14.86 7.54
C HIS A 101 -10.62 -14.58 6.97
N PHE A 102 -10.38 -14.83 5.69
CA PHE A 102 -9.03 -14.75 5.08
C PHE A 102 -9.00 -13.84 3.86
N VAL A 103 -7.85 -13.18 3.66
CA VAL A 103 -7.57 -12.45 2.42
C VAL A 103 -7.20 -13.48 1.35
N SER A 104 -8.05 -13.62 0.34
CA SER A 104 -7.92 -14.61 -0.74
C SER A 104 -7.10 -14.08 -1.91
N GLY A 105 -7.07 -12.75 -2.10
CA GLY A 105 -6.35 -12.15 -3.21
C GLY A 105 -6.25 -10.65 -3.10
N LEU A 106 -5.32 -10.07 -3.86
CA LEU A 106 -5.09 -8.64 -3.88
C LEU A 106 -4.81 -8.19 -5.31
N GLU A 107 -5.52 -7.15 -5.74
CA GLU A 107 -5.37 -6.54 -7.05
C GLU A 107 -5.06 -5.06 -6.87
N ILE A 108 -3.93 -4.60 -7.40
CA ILE A 108 -3.52 -3.19 -7.35
C ILE A 108 -3.61 -2.63 -8.75
N THR A 109 -4.48 -1.65 -8.94
CA THR A 109 -4.58 -0.85 -10.16
C THR A 109 -4.04 0.54 -9.88
N LYS A 110 -3.13 1.01 -10.71
CA LYS A 110 -2.66 2.39 -10.69
C LYS A 110 -3.42 3.14 -11.79
N ASN A 111 -4.28 4.08 -11.41
CA ASN A 111 -4.91 4.98 -12.37
C ASN A 111 -3.85 5.99 -12.80
N VAL A 112 -3.27 5.73 -13.98
CA VAL A 112 -2.37 6.65 -14.65
C VAL A 112 -3.26 7.58 -15.46
N ASP A 113 -3.45 8.81 -14.98
CA ASP A 113 -3.93 9.93 -15.80
C ASP A 113 -2.83 10.40 -16.76
#